data_AF-A0A238ZHU4-F1
#
_entry.id   AF-A0A238ZHU4-F1
#
_cell.length_a   1.000
_cell.length_b   1.000
_cell.length_c   1.000
_cell.angle_alpha   90.00
_cell.angle_beta   90.00
_cell.angle_gamma   90.00
#
_symmetry.space_group_name_H-M   'P 1'
#
loop_
_entity.id
_entity.type
_entity.pdbx_description
1 polymer ?
#
loop_
_entity_poly.entity_id
_entity_poly.type
_entity_poly.pdbx_seq_one_letter_code
_entity_poly.pdbx_strand_id
1 'polypeptide(L)'
;MKQLLFITLFFLSINAKSQNHIKDQIIGSWKVENSTIKSTDKNMLEMARSFKNAIFSFRENRDFIVTSKEKNRVINMLISSLNNEKWLFDERDKKFKIGTDKDHYTIMSIAVRVENNKAYFKIDEAELNLELVKI
;
A
#
# COMPACT_ATOMS: atom_id res chain seq x y z
N MET A 1 25.26 -13.35 47.62
CA MET A 1 24.99 -13.73 46.22
C MET A 1 23.48 -13.86 45.94
N LYS A 2 22.66 -12.83 46.25
CA LYS A 2 21.20 -12.83 45.95
C LYS A 2 20.73 -11.57 45.20
N GLN A 3 21.54 -10.50 45.18
CA GLN A 3 21.20 -9.24 44.50
C GLN A 3 21.63 -9.20 43.03
N LEU A 4 22.53 -10.10 42.60
CA LEU A 4 22.96 -10.21 41.20
C LEU A 4 21.93 -10.91 40.29
N LEU A 5 20.92 -11.56 40.86
CA LEU A 5 19.90 -12.29 40.11
C LEU A 5 18.73 -11.40 39.62
N PHE A 6 18.58 -10.20 40.19
CA PHE A 6 17.52 -9.27 39.80
C PHE A 6 17.92 -8.36 38.63
N ILE A 7 19.23 -8.18 38.37
CA ILE A 7 19.71 -7.31 37.30
C ILE A 7 19.60 -7.99 35.92
N THR A 8 19.72 -9.32 35.86
CA THR A 8 19.58 -10.08 34.61
C THR A 8 18.13 -10.16 34.09
N LEU A 9 17.12 -9.99 34.95
CA LEU A 9 15.72 -10.05 34.53
C LEU A 9 15.21 -8.77 33.82
N PHE A 10 15.89 -7.63 34.03
CA PHE A 10 15.49 -6.35 33.45
C PHE A 10 15.94 -6.18 31.98
N PHE A 11 16.91 -6.98 31.52
CA PHE A 11 17.41 -6.92 30.14
C PHE A 11 16.62 -7.76 29.14
N LEU A 12 15.72 -8.64 29.60
CA LEU A 12 14.86 -9.45 28.72
C LEU A 12 13.56 -8.74 28.33
N SER A 13 13.25 -7.56 28.89
CA SER A 13 12.03 -6.81 28.56
C SER A 13 12.17 -5.95 27.30
N ILE A 14 13.37 -5.83 26.74
CA ILE A 14 13.62 -5.14 25.47
C ILE A 14 13.37 -6.12 24.31
N ASN A 15 12.25 -6.85 24.37
CA ASN A 15 11.79 -7.62 23.23
C ASN A 15 11.23 -6.64 22.19
N ALA A 16 12.15 -6.13 21.37
CA ALA A 16 12.00 -5.95 19.93
C ALA A 16 10.56 -5.71 19.44
N LYS A 17 10.04 -4.47 19.58
CA LYS A 17 9.02 -3.94 18.66
C LYS A 17 9.65 -3.56 17.31
N SER A 18 10.51 -4.41 16.78
CA SER A 18 11.18 -4.25 15.48
C SER A 18 10.80 -5.39 14.53
N GLN A 19 9.62 -5.97 14.71
CA GLN A 19 8.96 -6.60 13.59
C GLN A 19 8.30 -5.47 12.81
N ASN A 20 9.05 -4.95 11.84
CA ASN A 20 8.62 -3.95 10.87
C ASN A 20 7.43 -4.53 10.07
N HIS A 21 6.23 -4.54 10.64
CA HIS A 21 5.07 -5.13 10.02
C HIS A 21 4.67 -4.25 8.83
N ILE A 22 4.64 -4.81 7.63
CA ILE A 22 4.37 -4.06 6.39
C ILE A 22 3.04 -3.30 6.46
N LYS A 23 2.08 -3.85 7.20
CA LYS A 23 0.79 -3.22 7.52
C LYS A 23 0.91 -1.87 8.23
N ASP A 24 1.87 -1.72 9.13
CA ASP A 24 2.04 -0.49 9.89
C ASP A 24 2.85 0.52 9.07
N GLN A 25 3.78 0.04 8.25
CA GLN A 25 4.61 0.88 7.37
C GLN A 25 3.80 1.56 6.27
N ILE A 26 2.75 0.90 5.75
CA ILE A 26 1.96 1.42 4.63
C ILE A 26 1.05 2.58 5.03
N ILE A 27 0.71 2.72 6.32
CA ILE A 27 -0.18 3.78 6.80
C ILE A 27 0.39 5.14 6.43
N GLY A 28 -0.48 5.99 5.87
CA GLY A 28 -0.13 7.32 5.39
C GLY A 28 -0.49 7.52 3.91
N SER A 29 0.01 8.61 3.35
CA SER A 29 -0.22 9.00 1.96
C SER A 29 1.05 8.80 1.14
N TRP A 30 0.88 8.23 -0.04
CA TRP A 30 1.95 7.84 -0.95
C TRP A 30 1.68 8.43 -2.32
N LYS A 31 2.58 9.28 -2.79
CA LYS A 31 2.50 9.90 -4.10
C LYS A 31 3.29 9.08 -5.11
N VAL A 32 2.65 8.73 -6.23
CA VAL A 32 3.30 8.05 -7.35
C VAL A 32 4.30 8.98 -8.04
N GLU A 33 5.56 8.56 -8.08
CA GLU A 33 6.63 9.23 -8.84
C GLU A 33 6.80 8.59 -10.22
N ASN A 34 6.74 7.26 -10.28
CA ASN A 34 6.97 6.50 -11.50
C ASN A 34 5.97 5.35 -11.64
N SER A 35 5.65 5.00 -12.89
CA SER A 35 4.76 3.89 -13.22
C SER A 35 5.31 3.11 -14.41
N THR A 36 5.30 1.79 -14.28
CA THR A 36 5.80 0.86 -15.32
C THR A 36 4.82 -0.28 -15.50
N ILE A 37 4.57 -0.66 -16.75
CA ILE A 37 3.67 -1.74 -17.13
C ILE A 37 4.39 -2.62 -18.14
N LYS A 38 4.16 -3.94 -18.09
CA LYS A 38 4.79 -4.88 -19.03
C LYS A 38 4.15 -4.87 -20.42
N SER A 39 2.88 -4.50 -20.50
CA SER A 39 2.13 -4.46 -21.76
C SER A 39 2.66 -3.41 -22.72
N THR A 40 2.71 -3.75 -24.01
CA THR A 40 2.99 -2.82 -25.11
C THR A 40 1.73 -2.17 -25.68
N ASP A 41 0.55 -2.54 -25.18
CA ASP A 41 -0.72 -1.94 -25.60
C ASP A 41 -0.77 -0.45 -25.26
N LYS A 42 -1.17 0.37 -26.23
CA LYS A 42 -1.18 1.83 -26.09
C LYS A 42 -2.11 2.32 -24.99
N ASN A 43 -3.27 1.68 -24.82
CA ASN A 43 -4.24 2.07 -23.80
C ASN A 43 -3.73 1.72 -22.41
N MET A 44 -3.06 0.57 -22.27
CA MET A 44 -2.43 0.16 -21.01
C MET A 44 -1.26 1.09 -20.63
N LEU A 45 -0.47 1.54 -21.61
CA LEU A 45 0.59 2.54 -21.39
C LEU A 45 0.02 3.91 -20.99
N GLU A 46 -1.08 4.34 -21.61
CA GLU A 46 -1.78 5.57 -21.24
C GLU A 46 -2.39 5.48 -19.83
N MET A 47 -2.98 4.34 -19.49
CA MET A 47 -3.42 4.04 -18.13
C MET A 47 -2.27 4.17 -17.14
N ALA A 48 -1.13 3.50 -17.37
CA ALA A 48 0.02 3.58 -16.49
C ALA A 48 0.47 5.04 -16.28
N ARG A 49 0.52 5.84 -17.34
CA ARG A 49 0.87 7.28 -17.25
C ARG A 49 -0.13 8.09 -16.44
N SER A 50 -1.40 7.69 -16.44
CA SER A 50 -2.49 8.36 -15.72
C SER A 50 -2.35 8.29 -14.19
N PHE A 51 -1.58 7.32 -13.69
CA PHE A 51 -1.27 7.20 -12.26
C PHE A 51 -0.17 8.17 -11.81
N LYS A 52 0.52 8.85 -12.73
CA LYS A 52 1.57 9.80 -12.36
C LYS A 52 0.99 10.89 -11.46
N ASN A 53 1.65 11.18 -10.35
CA ASN A 53 1.19 12.10 -9.31
C ASN A 53 -0.11 11.72 -8.58
N ALA A 54 -0.68 10.53 -8.83
CA ALA A 54 -1.77 10.03 -8.02
C ALA A 54 -1.27 9.81 -6.58
N ILE A 55 -2.15 10.01 -5.61
CA ILE A 55 -1.88 9.84 -4.19
C ILE A 55 -2.77 8.73 -3.66
N PHE A 56 -2.14 7.70 -3.11
CA PHE A 56 -2.76 6.55 -2.46
C PHE A 56 -2.68 6.77 -0.96
N SER A 57 -3.81 6.74 -0.26
CA SER A 57 -3.86 6.98 1.19
C SER A 57 -4.44 5.78 1.90
N PHE A 58 -3.64 5.18 2.78
CA PHE A 58 -4.03 4.08 3.68
C PHE A 58 -4.21 4.66 5.08
N ARG A 59 -5.46 4.81 5.52
CA ARG A 59 -5.76 5.36 6.85
C ARG A 59 -5.81 4.26 7.90
N GLU A 60 -5.51 4.61 9.15
CA GLU A 60 -5.55 3.69 10.29
C GLU A 60 -6.93 3.04 10.50
N ASN A 61 -8.00 3.77 10.17
CA ASN A 61 -9.38 3.28 10.24
C ASN A 61 -9.78 2.35 9.08
N ARG A 62 -8.80 1.91 8.28
CA ARG A 62 -8.92 1.08 7.07
C ARG A 62 -9.52 1.77 5.86
N ASP A 63 -9.79 3.07 5.90
CA ASP A 63 -10.25 3.77 4.70
C ASP A 63 -9.10 3.86 3.68
N PHE A 64 -9.43 3.59 2.43
CA PHE A 64 -8.53 3.70 1.30
C PHE A 64 -9.02 4.78 0.34
N ILE A 65 -8.12 5.70 -0.02
CA ILE A 65 -8.47 6.85 -0.86
C ILE A 65 -7.42 7.01 -1.94
N VAL A 66 -7.88 7.14 -3.18
CA VAL A 66 -7.05 7.54 -4.31
C VAL A 66 -7.48 8.92 -4.78
N THR A 67 -6.51 9.82 -4.94
CA THR A 67 -6.73 11.14 -5.54
C THR A 67 -5.72 11.36 -6.65
N SER A 68 -6.08 12.15 -7.65
CA SER A 68 -5.15 12.58 -8.70
C SER A 68 -5.49 13.98 -9.16
N LYS A 69 -4.49 14.73 -9.61
CA LYS A 69 -4.69 16.01 -10.32
C LYS A 69 -4.97 15.80 -11.80
N GLU A 70 -4.56 14.67 -12.35
CA GLU A 70 -4.84 14.29 -13.74
C GLU A 70 -6.35 14.03 -13.90
N LYS A 71 -6.94 14.59 -14.96
CA LYS A 71 -8.38 14.50 -15.25
C LYS A 71 -8.62 13.78 -16.56
N ASN A 72 -8.21 12.52 -16.65
CA ASN A 72 -8.55 11.67 -17.79
C ASN A 72 -9.60 10.62 -17.42
N ARG A 73 -10.22 10.02 -18.43
CA ARG A 73 -11.32 9.07 -18.21
C ARG A 73 -10.90 7.88 -17.36
N VAL A 74 -9.69 7.36 -17.59
CA VAL A 74 -9.19 6.14 -16.92
C VAL A 74 -9.00 6.39 -15.43
N ILE A 75 -8.30 7.46 -15.03
CA ILE A 75 -8.08 7.76 -13.62
C ILE A 75 -9.39 8.14 -12.91
N ASN A 76 -10.32 8.81 -13.60
CA ASN A 76 -11.63 9.13 -13.04
C ASN A 76 -12.47 7.88 -12.79
N MET A 77 -12.47 6.92 -13.71
CA MET A 77 -13.13 5.63 -13.50
C MET A 77 -12.54 4.91 -12.31
N LEU A 78 -11.20 4.87 -12.21
CA LEU A 78 -10.52 4.24 -11.08
C LEU A 78 -10.89 4.90 -9.74
N ILE A 79 -10.77 6.22 -9.63
CA ILE A 79 -11.11 6.96 -8.41
C ILE A 79 -12.57 6.71 -8.03
N SER A 80 -13.47 6.66 -9.01
CA SER A 80 -14.89 6.39 -8.76
C SER A 80 -15.13 4.97 -8.24
N SER A 81 -14.43 3.98 -8.79
CA SER A 81 -14.50 2.58 -8.35
C SER A 81 -13.84 2.33 -6.99
N LEU A 82 -12.98 3.23 -6.53
CA LEU A 82 -12.28 3.13 -5.25
C LEU A 82 -12.81 4.12 -4.21
N ASN A 83 -13.94 4.77 -4.51
CA ASN A 83 -14.51 5.78 -3.65
C ASN A 83 -15.17 5.13 -2.42
N ASN A 84 -14.74 5.53 -1.23
CA ASN A 84 -15.18 4.95 0.06
C ASN A 84 -14.83 3.48 0.26
N GLU A 85 -13.83 2.97 -0.46
CA GLU A 85 -13.37 1.61 -0.28
C GLU A 85 -12.49 1.48 0.97
N LYS A 86 -12.42 0.26 1.49
CA LYS A 86 -11.56 -0.09 2.62
C LYS A 86 -10.40 -0.94 2.17
N TRP A 87 -9.37 -0.99 3.00
CA TRP A 87 -8.24 -1.89 2.80
C TRP A 87 -8.15 -2.91 3.94
N LEU A 88 -7.71 -4.11 3.60
CA LEU A 88 -7.27 -5.13 4.55
C LEU A 88 -5.93 -5.71 4.09
N PHE A 89 -5.19 -6.29 5.03
CA PHE A 89 -3.97 -7.03 4.70
C PHE A 89 -4.30 -8.53 4.77
N ASP A 90 -4.16 -9.23 3.65
CA ASP A 90 -4.28 -10.68 3.59
C ASP A 90 -2.93 -11.30 3.96
N GLU A 91 -2.89 -11.92 5.14
CA GLU A 91 -1.69 -12.54 5.70
C GLU A 91 -1.20 -13.75 4.89
N ARG A 92 -2.09 -14.43 4.15
CA ARG A 92 -1.72 -15.63 3.36
C ARG A 92 -1.00 -15.23 2.08
N ASP A 93 -1.58 -14.28 1.35
CA ASP A 93 -1.04 -13.82 0.07
C ASP A 93 0.01 -12.70 0.23
N LYS A 94 0.13 -12.13 1.44
CA LYS A 94 0.96 -10.97 1.77
C LYS A 94 0.65 -9.77 0.86
N LYS A 95 -0.65 -9.49 0.69
CA LYS A 95 -1.17 -8.42 -0.17
C LYS A 95 -2.17 -7.56 0.56
N PHE A 96 -2.25 -6.29 0.16
CA PHE A 96 -3.34 -5.41 0.54
C PHE A 96 -4.50 -5.63 -0.42
N LYS A 97 -5.68 -5.89 0.12
CA LYS A 97 -6.91 -6.08 -0.64
C LYS A 97 -7.79 -4.85 -0.42
N ILE A 98 -8.31 -4.30 -1.50
CA ILE A 98 -9.17 -3.13 -1.49
C ILE A 98 -10.59 -3.55 -1.87
N GLY A 99 -11.55 -3.04 -1.12
CA GLY A 99 -12.97 -3.23 -1.38
C GLY A 99 -13.78 -3.11 -0.10
N THR A 100 -14.93 -3.76 -0.10
CA THR A 100 -15.85 -3.84 1.03
C THR A 100 -16.07 -5.27 1.49
N ASP A 101 -16.65 -5.43 2.68
CA ASP A 101 -17.11 -6.74 3.14
C ASP A 101 -18.16 -7.36 2.18
N LYS A 102 -18.91 -6.54 1.42
CA LYS A 102 -19.93 -7.02 0.47
C LYS A 102 -19.33 -7.65 -0.78
N ASP A 103 -18.26 -7.06 -1.30
CA ASP A 103 -17.51 -7.61 -2.44
C ASP A 103 -16.39 -8.56 -2.02
N HIS A 104 -16.18 -8.77 -0.72
CA HIS A 104 -15.11 -9.60 -0.17
C HIS A 104 -13.69 -9.08 -0.51
N TYR A 105 -13.53 -7.77 -0.61
CA TYR A 105 -12.28 -7.07 -0.92
C TYR A 105 -11.65 -7.51 -2.25
N THR A 106 -12.47 -7.65 -3.29
CA THR A 106 -12.02 -8.14 -4.61
C THR A 106 -11.79 -7.03 -5.63
N ILE A 107 -11.91 -5.75 -5.26
CA ILE A 107 -11.81 -4.63 -6.22
C ILE A 107 -10.36 -4.46 -6.70
N MET A 108 -9.38 -4.57 -5.79
CA MET A 108 -7.97 -4.44 -6.15
C MET A 108 -7.07 -5.20 -5.17
N SER A 109 -6.03 -5.85 -5.70
CA SER A 109 -4.96 -6.46 -4.92
C SER A 109 -3.64 -5.75 -5.16
N ILE A 110 -2.99 -5.31 -4.08
CA ILE A 110 -1.72 -4.58 -4.13
C ILE A 110 -0.68 -5.37 -3.34
N ALA A 111 0.33 -5.89 -4.03
CA ALA A 111 1.55 -6.36 -3.38
C ALA A 111 2.44 -5.15 -3.08
N VAL A 112 2.89 -5.03 -1.84
CA VAL A 112 3.59 -3.84 -1.35
C VAL A 112 4.94 -4.23 -0.78
N ARG A 113 5.95 -3.46 -1.14
CA ARG A 113 7.27 -3.47 -0.51
C ARG A 113 7.67 -2.05 -0.14
N VAL A 114 8.11 -1.83 1.10
CA VAL A 114 8.55 -0.52 1.59
C VAL A 114 10.03 -0.60 1.96
N GLU A 115 10.84 0.25 1.35
CA GLU A 115 12.29 0.29 1.52
C GLU A 115 12.76 1.76 1.39
N ASN A 116 13.60 2.23 2.31
CA ASN A 116 14.23 3.57 2.22
C ASN A 116 13.24 4.74 1.96
N ASN A 117 12.11 4.77 2.68
CA ASN A 117 11.03 5.76 2.52
C ASN A 117 10.33 5.77 1.15
N LYS A 118 10.57 4.74 0.34
CA LYS A 118 9.85 4.47 -0.90
C LYS A 118 8.96 3.26 -0.72
N ALA A 119 7.86 3.25 -1.46
CA ALA A 119 7.02 2.08 -1.60
C ALA A 119 6.97 1.65 -3.07
N TYR A 120 6.94 0.34 -3.26
CA TYR A 120 6.79 -0.31 -4.55
C TYR A 120 5.48 -1.07 -4.51
N PHE A 121 4.50 -0.60 -5.28
CA PHE A 121 3.19 -1.24 -5.38
C PHE A 121 3.11 -1.99 -6.68
N LYS A 122 2.76 -3.26 -6.62
CA LYS A 122 2.38 -4.05 -7.79
C LYS A 122 0.89 -4.33 -7.74
N ILE A 123 0.17 -3.80 -8.72
CA ILE A 123 -1.26 -4.03 -8.93
C ILE A 123 -1.37 -5.20 -9.90
N ASP A 124 -1.78 -6.37 -9.39
CA ASP A 124 -1.72 -7.61 -10.14
C ASP A 124 -2.69 -7.61 -11.33
N GLU A 125 -3.87 -7.02 -11.17
CA GLU A 125 -4.93 -7.00 -12.18
C GLU A 125 -4.52 -6.27 -13.46
N ALA A 126 -3.59 -5.31 -13.36
CA ALA A 126 -3.12 -4.49 -14.48
C ALA A 126 -1.66 -4.77 -14.86
N GLU A 127 -0.99 -5.70 -14.17
CA GLU A 127 0.47 -5.88 -14.22
C GLU A 127 1.25 -4.55 -14.09
N LEU A 128 0.70 -3.63 -13.30
CA LEU A 128 1.20 -2.28 -13.14
C LEU A 128 2.08 -2.19 -11.89
N ASN A 129 3.30 -1.68 -12.05
CA ASN A 129 4.20 -1.40 -10.95
C ASN A 129 4.30 0.11 -10.77
N LEU A 130 4.13 0.56 -9.53
CA LEU A 130 4.21 1.95 -9.13
C LEU A 130 5.35 2.11 -8.13
N GLU A 131 6.13 3.16 -8.32
CA GLU A 131 7.09 3.64 -7.32
C GLU A 131 6.51 4.89 -6.67
N LEU A 132 6.44 4.89 -5.35
CA LEU A 132 5.80 5.93 -4.57
C LEU A 132 6.73 6.44 -3.47
N VAL A 133 6.56 7.72 -3.16
CA VAL A 133 7.20 8.39 -2.01
C VAL A 133 6.15 8.78 -0.99
N LYS A 134 6.50 8.66 0.29
CA LYS A 134 5.63 9.11 1.38
C LYS A 134 5.55 10.64 1.39
N ILE A 135 4.38 11.19 1.67
CA ILE A 135 4.13 12.64 1.80
C ILE A 135 3.54 13.02 3.14
#